data_AF-A0A0Q6NPZ1-F1
#
_entry.id   AF-A0A0Q6NPZ1-F1
#
_cell.length_a   1.000
_cell.length_b   1.000
_cell.length_c   1.000
_cell.angle_alpha   90.00
_cell.angle_beta   90.00
_cell.angle_gamma   90.00
#
_symmetry.space_group_name_H-M   'P 1'
#
loop_
_entity.id
_entity.type
_entity.pdbx_description
1 polymer ?
#
loop_
_entity_poly.entity_id
_entity_poly.type
_entity_poly.pdbx_seq_one_letter_code
_entity_poly.pdbx_strand_id
1 'polypeptide(L)'
;MTLGLAFGVAAPAVAQECLSKREIQQMIDNGELVQLSQAIAQSGVDGKIISSQARVCMVGGQWEWQVNVMDEYGESKPVSLPAQ
;
A
#
# COMPACT_ATOMS: atom_id res chain seq x y z
N MET A 1 8.57 -45.11 22.13
CA MET A 1 8.68 -43.65 22.23
C MET A 1 8.07 -43.05 20.98
N THR A 2 6.96 -42.33 21.11
CA THR A 2 6.20 -41.74 20.01
C THR A 2 6.89 -40.47 19.51
N LEU A 3 7.37 -40.46 18.27
CA LEU A 3 7.91 -39.27 17.61
C LEU A 3 6.74 -38.34 17.25
N GLY A 4 6.69 -37.18 17.92
CA GLY A 4 5.79 -36.09 17.57
C GLY A 4 6.30 -35.35 16.33
N LEU A 5 5.54 -35.42 15.24
CA LEU A 5 5.76 -34.62 14.03
C LEU A 5 5.29 -33.18 14.32
N ALA A 6 6.24 -32.28 14.57
CA ALA A 6 5.96 -30.85 14.62
C ALA A 6 5.74 -30.33 13.19
N PHE A 7 4.48 -30.20 12.79
CA PHE A 7 4.10 -29.49 11.57
C PHE A 7 4.30 -27.99 11.81
N GLY A 8 5.45 -27.47 11.38
CA GLY A 8 5.66 -26.03 11.20
C GLY A 8 4.78 -25.56 10.06
N VAL A 9 3.60 -25.02 10.37
CA VAL A 9 2.78 -24.27 9.42
C VAL A 9 3.53 -22.97 9.08
N ALA A 10 4.25 -22.99 7.95
CA ALA A 10 4.61 -21.76 7.27
C ALA A 10 3.30 -21.08 6.85
N ALA A 11 2.88 -20.05 7.58
CA ALA A 11 1.75 -19.23 7.18
C ALA A 11 2.03 -18.71 5.76
N PRO A 12 1.09 -18.80 4.81
CA PRO A 12 1.27 -18.21 3.50
C PRO A 12 1.49 -16.72 3.74
N ALA A 13 2.63 -16.19 3.27
CA ALA A 13 2.79 -14.76 3.13
C ALA A 13 1.64 -14.32 2.21
N VAL A 14 0.61 -13.70 2.79
CA VAL A 14 -0.49 -13.15 2.01
C VAL A 14 0.15 -12.13 1.08
N ALA A 15 0.22 -12.46 -0.20
CA ALA A 15 0.63 -11.50 -1.20
C ALA A 15 -0.34 -10.33 -1.06
N GLN A 16 0.15 -9.17 -0.64
CA GLN A 16 -0.67 -7.99 -0.49
C GLN A 16 -1.37 -7.75 -1.83
N GLU A 17 -2.70 -7.77 -1.82
CA GLU A 17 -3.50 -7.64 -3.04
C GLU A 17 -3.32 -6.21 -3.54
N CYS A 18 -2.43 -6.02 -4.51
CA CYS A 18 -2.17 -4.71 -5.10
C CYS A 18 -2.89 -4.60 -6.44
N LEU A 19 -3.60 -3.48 -6.62
CA LEU A 19 -4.32 -3.18 -7.84
C LEU A 19 -3.35 -2.85 -8.97
N SER A 20 -3.71 -3.26 -10.19
CA SER A 20 -3.07 -2.76 -11.40
C SER A 20 -3.46 -1.30 -11.65
N LYS A 21 -2.66 -0.57 -12.44
CA LYS A 21 -2.96 0.83 -12.82
C LYS A 21 -4.35 1.00 -13.44
N ARG A 22 -4.83 -0.02 -14.17
CA ARG A 22 -6.16 0.01 -14.80
C ARG A 22 -7.27 -0.08 -13.76
N GLU A 23 -7.14 -0.99 -12.80
CA GLU A 23 -8.11 -1.14 -11.72
C GLU A 23 -8.15 0.09 -10.82
N ILE A 24 -6.97 0.66 -10.50
CA ILE A 24 -6.88 1.93 -9.76
C ILE A 24 -7.68 3.02 -10.47
N GLN A 25 -7.46 3.21 -11.77
CA GLN A 25 -8.19 4.24 -12.52
C GLN A 25 -9.70 3.97 -12.52
N GLN A 26 -10.10 2.72 -12.77
CA GLN A 26 -11.51 2.35 -12.79
C GLN A 26 -12.19 2.59 -11.43
N MET A 27 -11.53 2.26 -10.33
CA MET A 27 -12.08 2.47 -8.98
C MET A 27 -12.11 3.95 -8.58
N ILE A 28 -11.14 4.75 -9.04
CA ILE A 28 -11.20 6.22 -8.91
C ILE A 28 -12.39 6.77 -9.70
N ASP A 29 -12.59 6.32 -10.94
CA ASP A 29 -13.69 6.76 -11.78
C ASP A 29 -15.07 6.36 -11.20
N ASN A 30 -15.13 5.23 -10.51
CA ASN A 30 -16.31 4.76 -9.77
C ASN A 30 -16.54 5.50 -8.43
N GLY A 31 -15.56 6.30 -7.96
CA GLY A 31 -15.60 6.93 -6.65
C GLY A 31 -15.34 5.98 -5.47
N GLU A 32 -14.81 4.78 -5.74
CA GLU A 32 -14.41 3.80 -4.73
C GLU A 32 -13.02 4.10 -4.15
N LEU A 33 -12.17 4.83 -4.89
CA LEU A 33 -10.86 5.28 -4.44
C LEU A 33 -10.67 6.79 -4.63
N VAL A 34 -9.89 7.41 -3.76
CA VAL A 34 -9.40 8.78 -3.93
C VAL A 34 -8.11 8.81 -4.73
N GLN A 35 -7.91 9.90 -5.48
CA GLN A 35 -6.65 10.14 -6.19
C GLN A 35 -5.49 10.28 -5.20
N LEU A 36 -4.29 9.87 -5.62
CA LEU A 36 -3.08 9.97 -4.80
C LEU A 36 -2.84 11.41 -4.29
N SER A 37 -3.05 12.42 -5.13
CA SER A 37 -2.93 13.84 -4.73
C SER A 37 -3.85 14.22 -3.58
N GLN A 38 -5.07 13.67 -3.55
CA GLN A 38 -6.04 13.88 -2.48
C GLN A 38 -5.63 13.13 -1.20
N ALA A 39 -5.18 11.88 -1.33
CA ALA A 39 -4.65 11.11 -0.19
C ALA A 39 -3.44 11.81 0.47
N ILE A 40 -2.56 12.42 -0.33
CA ILE A 40 -1.43 13.22 0.18
C ILE A 40 -1.92 14.44 0.93
N ALA A 41 -2.87 15.20 0.36
CA ALA A 41 -3.42 16.38 1.01
C ALA A 41 -4.11 16.06 2.35
N GLN A 42 -4.75 14.88 2.47
CA GLN A 42 -5.43 14.44 3.68
C GLN A 42 -4.49 13.89 4.76
N SER A 43 -3.36 13.33 4.36
CA SER A 43 -2.40 12.68 5.28
C SER A 43 -1.42 13.65 5.93
N GLY A 44 -1.28 14.88 5.40
CA GLY A 44 -0.34 15.87 5.93
C GLY A 44 1.13 15.45 5.77
N VAL A 45 1.42 14.60 4.77
CA VAL A 45 2.78 14.15 4.48
C VAL A 45 3.56 15.29 3.83
N ASP A 46 4.48 15.87 4.61
CA ASP A 46 5.48 16.80 4.13
C ASP A 46 6.68 16.04 3.55
N GLY A 47 6.88 16.14 2.23
CA GLY A 47 8.01 15.50 1.56
C GLY A 47 7.81 15.34 0.06
N LYS A 48 8.88 14.97 -0.65
CA LYS A 48 8.81 14.73 -2.09
C LYS A 48 8.29 13.31 -2.36
N ILE A 49 7.02 13.21 -2.72
CA ILE A 49 6.38 11.94 -3.13
C ILE A 49 6.99 11.44 -4.43
N ILE A 50 7.42 10.18 -4.44
CA ILE A 50 7.87 9.46 -5.63
C ILE A 50 6.67 8.74 -6.24
N SER A 51 5.86 9.49 -7.00
CA SER A 51 4.60 8.99 -7.59
C SER A 51 4.78 7.89 -8.63
N SER A 52 5.97 7.76 -9.24
CA SER A 52 6.27 6.73 -10.25
C SER A 52 6.20 5.30 -9.70
N GLN A 53 6.35 5.13 -8.39
CA GLN A 53 6.29 3.84 -7.68
C GLN A 53 5.01 3.66 -6.86
N ALA A 54 4.06 4.59 -6.99
CA ALA A 54 2.80 4.54 -6.26
C ALA A 54 1.99 3.30 -6.67
N ARG A 55 1.51 2.57 -5.66
CA ARG A 55 0.63 1.40 -5.81
C ARG A 55 -0.53 1.55 -4.84
N VAL A 56 -1.66 0.92 -5.13
CA VAL A 56 -2.75 0.76 -4.17
C VAL A 56 -2.77 -0.70 -3.78
N CYS A 57 -2.69 -0.99 -2.49
CA CYS A 57 -2.68 -2.35 -1.97
C CYS A 57 -3.69 -2.51 -0.84
N MET A 58 -4.25 -3.71 -0.73
CA MET A 58 -5.10 -4.09 0.39
C MET A 58 -4.22 -4.31 1.62
N VAL A 59 -4.45 -3.52 2.67
CA VAL A 59 -3.77 -3.62 3.97
C VAL A 59 -4.83 -3.63 5.06
N GLY A 60 -4.87 -4.71 5.85
CA GLY A 60 -5.87 -4.83 6.93
C GLY A 60 -7.33 -4.77 6.47
N GLY A 61 -7.61 -5.10 5.19
CA GLY A 61 -8.94 -5.03 4.61
C GLY A 61 -9.35 -3.65 4.08
N GLN A 62 -8.41 -2.69 4.04
CA GLN A 62 -8.62 -1.37 3.44
C GLN A 62 -7.65 -1.11 2.29
N TRP A 63 -8.09 -0.37 1.29
CA TRP A 63 -7.22 0.10 0.22
C TRP A 63 -6.33 1.23 0.70
N GLU A 64 -5.02 1.05 0.57
CA GLU A 64 -4.01 2.05 0.92
C GLU A 64 -3.06 2.32 -0.24
N TRP A 65 -2.78 3.59 -0.47
CA TRP A 65 -1.71 4.06 -1.34
C TRP A 65 -0.36 3.77 -0.69
N GLN A 66 0.41 2.88 -1.31
CA GLN A 66 1.80 2.63 -0.99
C GLN A 66 2.69 3.52 -1.84
N VAL A 67 3.27 4.54 -1.22
CA VAL A 67 4.18 5.49 -1.87
C VAL A 67 5.51 5.56 -1.14
N ASN A 68 6.54 6.04 -1.83
CA ASN A 68 7.79 6.42 -1.19
C ASN A 68 7.83 7.94 -1.06
N VAL A 69 8.12 8.42 0.14
CA VAL A 69 8.31 9.83 0.45
C VAL A 69 9.79 10.04 0.70
N MET A 70 10.38 10.98 -0.02
CA MET A 70 11.77 11.36 0.20
C MET A 70 11.83 12.55 1.15
N ASP A 71 12.60 12.42 2.22
CA ASP A 71 12.85 13.49 3.18
C ASP A 71 13.97 14.45 2.73
N GLU A 72 14.24 15.47 3.55
CA GLU A 72 15.25 16.50 3.29
C GLU A 72 16.69 15.97 3.21
N TYR A 73 16.95 14.79 3.78
CA TYR A 73 18.25 14.12 3.74
C TYR A 73 18.41 13.20 2.52
N GLY A 74 17.37 13.09 1.69
CA GLY A 74 17.36 12.22 0.52
C GLY A 74 17.02 10.77 0.83
N GLU A 75 16.60 10.45 2.06
CA GLU A 75 16.15 9.11 2.40
C GLU A 75 14.72 8.90 1.91
N SER A 76 14.48 7.79 1.21
CA SER A 76 13.14 7.40 0.78
C SER A 76 12.53 6.44 1.79
N LYS A 77 11.41 6.84 2.40
CA LYS A 77 10.68 6.04 3.37
C LYS A 77 9.34 5.63 2.78
N PRO A 78 8.94 4.35 2.89
CA PRO A 78 7.62 3.91 2.46
C PRO A 78 6.56 4.50 3.39
N VAL A 79 5.49 5.02 2.82
CA VAL A 79 4.36 5.58 3.54
C VAL A 79 3.08 5.03 2.93
N SER A 80 2.19 4.56 3.81
CA SER A 80 0.84 4.13 3.47
C SER A 80 -0.11 5.29 3.71
N LEU A 81 -0.89 5.65 2.68
CA LEU A 81 -1.91 6.70 2.75
C LEU A 81 -3.29 6.08 2.51
N PRO A 82 -4.35 6.58 3.15
CA PRO A 82 -5.70 6.10 2.89
C PRO A 82 -6.07 6.34 1.42
N ALA A 83 -6.66 5.34 0.77
CA ALA A 83 -7.13 5.44 -0.60
C ALA A 83 -8.66 5.58 -0.70
N GLN A 84 -9.37 5.77 0.40
CA GLN A 84 -10.84 5.91 0.49
C GLN A 84 -11.22 7.16 1.27
#